data_AF-A0ABD0ZJM2-F1
#
_entry.id   AF-A0ABD0ZJM2-F1
#
_cell.length_a   1.000
_cell.length_b   1.000
_cell.length_c   1.000
_cell.angle_alpha   90.00
_cell.angle_beta   90.00
_cell.angle_gamma   90.00
#
_symmetry.space_group_name_H-M   'P 1'
#
loop_
_entity.id
_entity.type
_entity.pdbx_description
1 polymer ?
#
loop_
_entity_poly.entity_id
_entity_poly.type
_entity_poly.pdbx_seq_one_letter_code
_entity_poly.pdbx_strand_id
1 'polypeptide(L)'
;MDKLIVEIPLIDAVKTSPMIMRCVKRMVTKYINTEQGVVKNEKNEMVPTRTMTRHMMCIDYRKLNAATRKDHFPLPFIDQMLERLVNHPYYCLLD
;
A
#
# COMPACT_ATOMS: atom_id res chain seq x y z
N MET A 1 20.14 -9.34 5.36
CA MET A 1 19.25 -10.02 4.40
C MET A 1 19.15 -9.15 3.18
N ASP A 2 20.03 -9.40 2.23
CA ASP A 2 20.15 -8.59 1.03
C ASP A 2 18.86 -8.75 0.22
N LYS A 3 18.15 -7.63 -0.01
CA LYS A 3 17.02 -7.62 -0.91
C LYS A 3 17.59 -7.84 -2.31
N LEU A 4 17.40 -9.04 -2.86
CA LEU A 4 17.66 -9.30 -4.26
C LEU A 4 16.64 -8.49 -5.07
N ILE A 5 17.03 -7.28 -5.48
CA ILE A 5 16.20 -6.43 -6.33
C ILE A 5 16.37 -6.98 -7.75
N VAL A 6 15.40 -7.79 -8.17
CA VAL A 6 15.34 -8.31 -9.54
C VAL A 6 14.47 -7.36 -10.34
N GLU A 7 15.09 -6.53 -11.18
CA GLU A 7 14.39 -5.62 -12.08
C GLU A 7 13.84 -6.39 -13.29
N ILE A 8 12.65 -6.95 -13.14
CA ILE A 8 11.91 -7.59 -14.24
C ILE A 8 10.62 -6.78 -14.45
N PRO A 9 10.24 -6.46 -15.71
CA PRO A 9 8.94 -5.88 -16.00
C PRO A 9 7.83 -6.69 -15.35
N LEU A 10 6.83 -6.05 -14.72
CA LEU A 10 5.78 -6.75 -13.98
C LEU A 10 5.10 -7.85 -14.82
N ILE A 11 4.93 -7.60 -16.12
CA ILE A 11 4.37 -8.55 -17.10
C ILE A 11 5.23 -9.82 -17.21
N ASP A 12 6.55 -9.66 -17.21
CA ASP A 12 7.50 -10.77 -17.33
C ASP A 12 7.70 -11.49 -15.99
N ALA A 13 7.64 -10.77 -14.87
CA ALA A 13 7.71 -11.34 -13.52
C ALA A 13 6.49 -12.23 -13.21
N VAL A 14 5.30 -11.81 -13.67
CA VAL A 14 4.06 -12.60 -13.57
C VAL A 14 4.14 -13.87 -14.43
N LYS A 15 4.82 -13.82 -15.58
CA LYS A 15 5.07 -15.00 -16.44
C LYS A 15 6.14 -15.93 -15.88
N THR A 16 7.09 -15.40 -15.09
CA THR A 16 8.26 -16.13 -14.58
C THR A 16 7.89 -17.15 -13.50
N SER A 17 6.89 -16.85 -12.65
CA SER A 17 6.48 -17.78 -11.59
C SER A 17 4.97 -17.79 -11.37
N PRO A 18 4.34 -18.98 -11.35
CA PRO A 18 2.92 -19.11 -11.03
C PRO A 18 2.60 -18.64 -9.60
N MET A 19 3.58 -18.63 -8.69
CA MET A 19 3.41 -18.09 -7.33
C MET A 19 3.32 -16.57 -7.34
N ILE A 20 4.15 -15.89 -8.14
CA ILE A 20 4.11 -14.43 -8.30
C ILE A 20 2.77 -14.04 -8.93
N MET A 21 2.35 -14.71 -10.00
CA MET A 21 1.04 -14.49 -10.61
C MET A 21 -0.12 -14.69 -9.63
N ARG A 22 -0.09 -15.75 -8.81
CA ARG A 22 -1.13 -16.02 -7.80
C ARG A 22 -1.15 -14.97 -6.69
N CYS A 23 0.00 -14.44 -6.31
CA CYS A 23 0.10 -13.37 -5.30
C CYS A 23 -0.41 -12.03 -5.86
N VAL A 24 0.03 -11.64 -7.05
CA VAL A 24 -0.41 -10.43 -7.75
C VAL A 24 -1.93 -10.50 -7.98
N LYS A 25 -2.45 -11.62 -8.50
CA LYS A 25 -3.89 -11.81 -8.73
C LYS A 25 -4.70 -11.66 -7.44
N ARG A 26 -4.30 -12.30 -6.34
CA ARG A 26 -4.98 -12.17 -5.04
C ARG A 26 -4.96 -10.75 -4.49
N MET A 27 -3.86 -10.03 -4.66
CA MET A 27 -3.75 -8.64 -4.21
C MET A 27 -4.58 -7.70 -5.09
N VAL A 28 -4.50 -7.81 -6.40
CA VAL A 28 -5.29 -6.98 -7.33
C VAL A 28 -6.78 -7.21 -7.11
N THR A 29 -7.22 -8.46 -6.94
CA THR A 29 -8.62 -8.74 -6.56
C THR A 29 -8.99 -8.15 -5.21
N LYS A 30 -8.07 -8.11 -4.24
CA LYS A 30 -8.32 -7.45 -2.95
C LYS A 30 -8.54 -5.95 -3.12
N TYR A 31 -7.71 -5.27 -3.94
CA TYR A 31 -7.82 -3.83 -4.19
C TYR A 31 -9.04 -3.45 -5.04
N ILE A 32 -9.38 -4.25 -6.05
CA ILE A 32 -10.56 -4.00 -6.90
C ILE A 32 -11.86 -4.27 -6.13
N ASN A 33 -11.89 -5.30 -5.27
CA ASN A 33 -13.06 -5.65 -4.47
C ASN A 33 -13.18 -4.81 -3.18
N THR A 34 -12.44 -3.70 -3.06
CA THR A 34 -12.38 -2.92 -1.80
C THR A 34 -13.64 -2.08 -1.59
N GLU A 35 -14.70 -2.70 -1.10
CA GLU A 35 -15.14 -2.35 0.26
C GLU A 35 -14.43 -3.32 1.19
N GLN A 36 -13.55 -2.79 2.03
CA GLN A 36 -12.45 -3.49 2.66
C GLN A 36 -12.86 -4.84 3.29
N GLY A 37 -12.28 -5.92 2.77
CA GLY A 37 -12.30 -7.24 3.40
C GLY A 37 -13.54 -8.08 3.14
N VAL A 38 -14.55 -7.60 2.42
CA VAL A 38 -15.79 -8.36 2.23
C VAL A 38 -15.71 -9.22 0.97
N VAL A 39 -15.71 -10.55 1.13
CA VAL A 39 -15.77 -11.51 0.02
C VAL A 39 -17.15 -12.14 -0.01
N LYS A 40 -17.78 -12.26 -1.19
CA LYS A 40 -19.02 -13.02 -1.34
C LYS A 40 -18.73 -14.51 -1.21
N ASN A 41 -19.40 -15.16 -0.25
CA ASN A 41 -19.35 -16.62 -0.11
C ASN A 41 -20.17 -17.29 -1.22
N GLU A 42 -20.13 -18.62 -1.34
CA GLU A 42 -20.89 -19.40 -2.35
C GLU A 42 -22.42 -19.17 -2.27
N LYS A 43 -22.92 -18.67 -1.14
CA LYS A 43 -24.31 -18.27 -0.91
C LYS A 43 -24.60 -16.80 -1.22
N ASN A 44 -23.68 -16.08 -1.87
CA ASN A 44 -23.72 -14.63 -2.14
C ASN A 44 -23.73 -13.71 -0.90
N GLU A 45 -23.47 -14.25 0.30
CA GLU A 45 -23.38 -13.48 1.54
C GLU A 45 -22.04 -12.76 1.66
N MET A 46 -22.09 -11.51 2.13
CA MET A 46 -20.92 -10.64 2.31
C MET A 46 -20.19 -10.99 3.61
N VAL A 47 -19.04 -11.67 3.53
CA VAL A 47 -18.26 -12.09 4.71
C VAL A 47 -16.95 -11.31 4.82
N PRO A 48 -16.68 -10.60 5.94
CA PRO A 48 -15.40 -9.95 6.18
C PRO A 48 -14.29 -10.99 6.41
N THR A 49 -13.45 -11.19 5.39
CA THR A 49 -12.33 -12.13 5.39
C THR A 49 -11.00 -11.37 5.47
N ARG A 50 -10.33 -11.45 6.62
CA ARG A 50 -8.97 -10.92 6.80
C ARG A 50 -7.95 -11.87 6.19
N THR A 51 -7.69 -11.77 4.89
CA THR A 51 -6.62 -12.55 4.26
C THR A 51 -5.25 -11.98 4.64
N MET A 52 -4.47 -12.73 5.43
CA MET A 52 -3.08 -12.38 5.75
C MET A 52 -2.15 -12.66 4.57
N THR A 53 -1.92 -11.67 3.72
CA THR A 53 -0.87 -11.73 2.69
C THR A 53 0.48 -11.46 3.35
N ARG A 54 1.28 -12.51 3.60
CA ARG A 54 2.66 -12.43 4.12
C ARG A 54 3.68 -11.79 3.17
N HIS A 55 3.25 -11.36 1.99
CA HIS A 55 4.11 -10.75 0.97
C HIS A 55 3.57 -9.36 0.65
N MET A 56 4.46 -8.37 0.65
CA MET A 56 4.16 -7.00 0.23
C MET A 56 4.64 -6.82 -1.20
N MET A 57 3.81 -6.29 -2.09
CA MET A 57 4.29 -5.82 -3.38
C MET A 57 4.87 -4.42 -3.23
N CYS A 58 6.08 -4.22 -3.74
CA CYS A 58 6.66 -2.90 -3.92
C CYS A 58 6.57 -2.56 -5.40
N ILE A 59 5.85 -1.49 -5.74
CA ILE A 59 5.82 -0.96 -7.10
C ILE A 59 6.91 0.10 -7.18
N ASP A 60 7.82 -0.05 -8.15
CA ASP A 60 8.86 0.93 -8.37
C ASP A 60 8.30 2.18 -9.09
N TYR A 61 7.99 3.21 -8.31
CA TYR A 61 7.51 4.49 -8.80
C TYR A 61 8.63 5.45 -9.20
N ARG A 62 9.92 5.08 -9.17
CA ARG A 62 11.04 6.01 -9.45
C ARG A 62 10.90 6.74 -10.78
N LYS A 63 10.55 6.03 -11.86
CA LYS A 63 10.33 6.62 -13.19
C LYS A 63 9.11 7.56 -13.21
N LEU A 64 8.03 7.19 -12.52
CA LEU A 64 6.82 8.00 -12.42
C LEU A 64 7.09 9.28 -11.60
N ASN A 65 7.75 9.16 -10.46
CA ASN A 65 8.09 10.27 -9.57
C ASN A 65 9.07 11.28 -10.19
N ALA A 66 9.83 10.88 -11.21
CA ALA A 66 10.68 11.77 -11.99
C ALA A 66 9.90 12.51 -13.09
N ALA A 67 8.86 11.87 -13.65
CA ALA A 67 8.00 12.45 -14.68
C ALA A 67 6.92 13.37 -14.11
N THR A 68 6.52 13.19 -12.85
CA THR A 68 5.54 14.04 -12.18
C THR A 68 6.18 15.29 -11.59
N ARG A 69 5.51 16.43 -11.72
CA ARG A 69 5.91 17.67 -11.03
C ARG A 69 5.69 17.46 -9.53
N LYS A 70 6.75 17.62 -8.74
CA LYS A 70 6.63 17.63 -7.27
C LYS A 70 5.79 18.83 -6.88
N ASP A 71 4.63 18.59 -6.27
CA ASP A 71 3.89 19.66 -5.63
C ASP A 71 4.61 20.05 -4.34
N HIS A 72 4.86 21.35 -4.17
CA HIS A 72 5.57 21.86 -3.01
C HIS A 72 4.54 22.35 -1.99
N PHE A 73 3.84 21.41 -1.36
CA PHE A 73 2.99 21.76 -0.23
C PHE A 73 3.89 22.20 0.94
N PRO A 74 3.77 23.45 1.43
CA PRO A 74 4.54 23.89 2.59
C PRO A 74 4.02 23.15 3.82
N LEU A 75 4.67 22.04 4.17
CA LEU A 75 4.44 21.41 5.46
C LEU A 75 4.91 22.38 6.54
N PRO A 76 4.10 22.60 7.59
CA PRO A 76 4.53 23.42 8.71
C PRO A 76 5.81 22.82 9.30
N PHE A 77 6.74 23.69 9.67
CA PHE A 77 7.94 23.26 10.36
C PHE A 77 7.57 22.59 11.68
N ILE A 78 8.37 21.61 12.10
CA ILE A 78 8.14 20.83 13.32
C ILE A 78 7.97 21.78 14.52
N ASP A 79 8.79 22.83 14.60
CA ASP A 79 8.75 23.82 15.69
C ASP A 79 7.39 24.55 15.77
N GLN A 80 6.81 24.90 14.62
CA GLN A 80 5.49 25.53 14.56
C GLN A 80 4.36 24.58 15.00
N MET A 81 4.50 23.27 14.73
CA MET A 81 3.56 22.28 15.23
C MET A 81 3.71 22.07 16.75
N LEU A 82 4.96 22.05 17.24
CA LEU A 82 5.27 21.87 18.66
C LEU A 82 4.80 23.05 19.51
N GLU A 83 4.98 24.29 19.07
CA GLU A 83 4.44 25.47 19.77
C GLU A 83 2.92 25.39 19.95
N ARG A 84 2.20 24.86 18.95
CA ARG A 84 0.75 24.67 19.05
C ARG A 84 0.38 23.53 20.01
N LEU A 85 1.21 22.50 20.11
CA LEU A 85 1.00 21.35 21.00
C LEU A 85 1.31 21.66 22.47
N VAL A 86 2.32 22.48 22.76
CA VAL A 86 2.75 22.83 24.13
C VAL A 86 1.63 23.49 24.94
N ASN A 87 0.69 24.16 24.28
CA ASN A 87 -0.45 24.82 24.93
C ASN A 87 -1.61 23.85 25.27
N HIS A 88 -1.49 22.56 24.98
CA HIS A 88 -2.53 21.57 25.25
C HIS A 88 -2.06 20.49 26.25
N PRO A 89 -2.85 20.23 27.32
CA PRO A 89 -2.47 19.25 28.36
C PRO A 89 -2.64 17.78 27.93
N TYR A 90 -3.34 17.51 26.82
CA TYR A 90 -3.60 16.15 26.32
C TYR A 90 -3.49 16.09 24.79
N TYR A 91 -2.96 14.99 24.26
CA TYR A 91 -2.82 14.74 22.82
C TYR A 91 -3.15 13.29 22.47
N CYS A 92 -3.72 13.08 21.28
CA CYS A 92 -4.00 11.77 20.70
C CYS A 92 -3.37 11.69 19.31
N LEU A 93 -2.59 10.65 19.05
CA LEU A 93 -2.05 10.35 17.72
C LEU A 93 -2.88 9.24 17.07
N LEU A 94 -3.21 9.43 15.80
CA LEU A 94 -3.88 8.44 14.95
C LEU A 94 -2.93 8.06 13.81
N ASP A 95 -2.91 6.77 13.48
CA ASP A 95 -2.21 6.18 12.33
C ASP A 95 -3.22 5.86 11.23
#